data_AF-A0A183JZM3-F1
#
_entry.id   AF-A0A183JZM3-F1
#
_cell.length_a   1.000
_cell.length_b   1.000
_cell.length_c   1.000
_cell.angle_alpha   90.00
_cell.angle_beta   90.00
_cell.angle_gamma   90.00
#
_symmetry.space_group_name_H-M   'P 1'
#
loop_
_entity.id
_entity.type
_entity.pdbx_description
1 polymer ?
#
loop_
_entity_poly.entity_id
_entity_poly.type
_entity_poly.pdbx_seq_one_letter_code
_entity_poly.pdbx_strand_id
1 'polypeptide(L)'
;MESRYISPPECISKQICFILNNITEYNLKSQVNEITTIMPHDFTRWFAYSILNRITSEPNQHNVYFKFIIMISEYYTNLETVLLEILTKEIDYLIKLSNLNVSNGKILKYFGRFLGCLTIARDIPLQINIKSLIYTTLKYKPNSLDYIVSFISELLKNIKYNNRIKPSDPWVNEILQIMKELHYITDKLTIQFEIELLFSFLECDFNEWKSAYYLRRFIENENKE
;
A
#
# COMPACT_ATOMS: atom_id res chain seq x y z
N MET A 1 6.56 -5.34 -17.89
CA MET A 1 6.00 -4.32 -18.79
C MET A 1 7.12 -3.38 -19.16
N GLU A 2 7.48 -3.25 -20.44
CA GLU A 2 8.44 -2.24 -20.88
C GLU A 2 7.81 -0.86 -20.65
N SER A 3 8.29 -0.19 -19.61
CA SER A 3 7.81 1.11 -19.20
C SER A 3 8.33 2.17 -20.16
N ARG A 4 7.41 2.82 -20.89
CA ARG A 4 7.66 4.02 -21.68
C ARG A 4 8.02 5.18 -20.75
N TYR A 5 9.27 5.24 -20.30
CA TYR A 5 9.86 6.41 -19.69
C TYR A 5 11.21 6.68 -20.35
N ILE A 6 11.64 7.94 -20.28
CA ILE A 6 12.97 8.34 -20.72
C ILE A 6 13.90 8.19 -19.52
N SER A 7 14.97 7.41 -19.67
CA SER A 7 16.01 7.32 -18.65
C SER A 7 16.93 8.52 -18.75
N PRO A 8 17.36 9.12 -17.62
CA PRO A 8 18.39 10.15 -17.65
C PRO A 8 19.74 9.56 -18.10
N PRO A 9 20.67 10.42 -18.55
CA PRO A 9 22.06 10.04 -18.81
C PRO A 9 22.66 9.24 -17.66
N GLU A 10 23.53 8.28 -17.98
CA GLU A 10 24.06 7.32 -17.01
C GLU A 10 24.78 7.98 -15.81
N CYS A 11 25.46 9.11 -16.04
CA CYS A 11 26.07 9.88 -14.96
C CYS A 11 25.04 10.38 -13.94
N ILE A 12 23.91 10.91 -14.41
CA ILE A 12 22.83 11.43 -13.57
C ILE A 12 22.13 10.26 -12.86
N SER A 13 21.78 9.19 -13.58
CA SER A 13 21.10 8.04 -12.97
C SER A 13 21.95 7.36 -11.89
N LYS A 14 23.26 7.19 -12.12
CA LYS A 14 24.21 6.66 -11.12
C LYS A 14 24.30 7.56 -9.90
N GLN A 15 24.38 8.88 -10.09
CA GLN A 15 24.45 9.82 -8.97
C GLN A 15 23.16 9.78 -8.15
N ILE A 16 21.98 9.80 -8.79
CA ILE A 16 20.70 9.69 -8.09
C ILE A 16 20.59 8.35 -7.33
N CYS A 17 21.01 7.24 -7.94
CA CYS A 17 21.03 5.94 -7.28
C CYS A 17 21.98 5.93 -6.07
N PHE A 18 23.12 6.60 -6.15
CA PHE A 18 24.04 6.77 -5.03
C PHE A 18 23.41 7.58 -3.90
N ILE A 19 22.73 8.69 -4.22
CA ILE A 19 21.98 9.50 -3.26
C ILE A 19 20.94 8.63 -2.55
N LEU A 20 20.06 7.98 -3.30
CA LEU A 20 18.98 7.16 -2.74
C LEU A 20 19.49 5.99 -1.88
N ASN A 21 20.65 5.40 -2.20
CA ASN A 21 21.27 4.35 -1.36
C ASN A 21 21.75 4.86 0.00
N ASN A 22 22.05 6.16 0.12
CA ASN A 22 22.71 6.76 1.29
C ASN A 22 21.82 7.81 1.99
N ILE A 23 20.53 7.90 1.64
CA ILE A 23 19.63 8.79 2.35
C ILE A 23 19.40 8.32 3.78
N THR A 24 19.40 9.27 4.69
CA THR A 24 19.12 9.09 6.12
C THR A 24 18.28 10.26 6.59
N GLU A 25 17.61 10.14 7.74
CA GLU A 25 16.79 11.23 8.27
C GLU A 25 17.56 12.55 8.48
N TYR A 26 18.87 12.45 8.74
CA TYR A 26 19.74 13.61 9.01
C TYR A 26 20.19 14.34 7.75
N ASN A 27 20.22 13.68 6.59
CA ASN A 27 20.71 14.26 5.34
C ASN A 27 19.60 14.51 4.29
N LEU A 28 18.33 14.21 4.60
CA LEU A 28 17.21 14.34 3.65
C LEU A 28 17.21 15.66 2.89
N LYS A 29 17.30 16.79 3.59
CA LYS A 29 17.23 18.11 2.96
C LYS A 29 18.36 18.36 1.96
N SER A 30 19.59 17.99 2.30
CA SER A 30 20.72 18.18 1.38
C SER A 30 20.62 17.26 0.17
N GLN A 31 20.19 16.01 0.37
CA GLN A 31 20.00 15.04 -0.71
C GLN A 31 18.87 15.44 -1.68
N VAL A 32 17.77 16.01 -1.17
CA VAL A 32 16.70 16.58 -2.01
C VAL A 32 17.22 17.76 -2.84
N ASN A 33 17.98 18.66 -2.23
CA ASN A 33 18.59 19.80 -2.94
C ASN A 33 19.57 19.35 -4.03
N GLU A 34 20.33 18.27 -3.79
CA GLU A 34 21.23 17.72 -4.79
C GLU A 34 20.46 17.15 -5.99
N ILE A 35 19.42 16.32 -5.75
CA ILE A 35 18.60 15.76 -6.83
C ILE A 35 17.90 16.85 -7.64
N THR A 36 17.37 17.88 -6.99
CA THR A 36 16.69 19.01 -7.68
C THR A 36 17.64 19.83 -8.55
N THR A 37 18.94 19.81 -8.26
CA THR A 37 19.95 20.50 -9.08
C THR A 37 20.34 19.70 -10.33
N ILE A 38 20.34 18.36 -10.25
CA ILE A 38 20.88 17.50 -11.31
C ILE A 38 19.82 16.84 -12.19
N MET A 39 18.56 16.74 -11.74
CA MET A 39 17.52 15.98 -12.44
C MET A 39 16.50 16.90 -13.13
N PRO A 40 16.41 16.90 -14.47
CA PRO A 40 15.31 17.54 -15.18
C PRO A 40 13.94 16.91 -14.89
N HIS A 41 12.88 17.72 -14.96
CA HIS A 41 11.48 17.30 -14.76
C HIS A 41 11.01 16.22 -15.76
N ASP A 42 11.60 16.14 -16.95
CA ASP A 42 11.27 15.12 -17.95
C ASP A 42 11.55 13.68 -17.45
N PHE A 43 12.41 13.54 -16.43
CA PHE A 43 12.78 12.24 -15.84
C PHE A 43 11.94 11.86 -14.61
N THR A 44 10.91 12.62 -14.23
CA THR A 44 10.07 12.32 -13.05
C THR A 44 9.50 10.91 -13.08
N ARG A 45 9.09 10.40 -14.25
CA ARG A 45 8.55 9.04 -14.36
C ARG A 45 9.60 7.97 -14.10
N TRP A 46 10.80 8.12 -14.65
CA TRP A 46 11.93 7.24 -14.36
C TRP A 46 12.25 7.27 -12.86
N PHE A 47 12.25 8.46 -12.26
CA PHE A 47 12.54 8.63 -10.84
C PHE A 47 11.49 7.94 -9.94
N ALA A 48 10.20 8.05 -10.30
CA ALA A 48 9.13 7.33 -9.61
C ALA A 48 9.32 5.81 -9.65
N TYR A 49 9.71 5.24 -10.80
CA TYR A 49 10.05 3.82 -10.90
C TYR A 49 11.26 3.45 -10.03
N SER A 50 12.30 4.28 -10.03
CA SER A 50 13.49 4.08 -9.19
C SER A 50 13.14 4.05 -7.70
N ILE A 51 12.26 4.94 -7.24
CA ILE A 51 11.73 4.94 -5.87
C ILE A 51 10.93 3.68 -5.59
N LEU A 52 9.98 3.30 -6.45
CA LEU A 52 9.14 2.11 -6.25
C LEU A 52 9.96 0.82 -6.18
N ASN A 53 11.00 0.68 -7.00
CA ASN A 53 11.91 -0.47 -6.94
C ASN A 53 12.56 -0.59 -5.56
N ARG A 54 12.93 0.53 -4.94
CA ARG A 54 13.49 0.57 -3.58
C ARG A 54 12.46 0.25 -2.52
N ILE A 55 11.23 0.72 -2.66
CA ILE A 55 10.13 0.30 -1.77
C ILE A 55 9.97 -1.22 -1.76
N THR A 56 10.13 -1.91 -2.90
CA THR A 56 10.05 -3.38 -2.93
C THR A 56 11.25 -4.11 -2.33
N SER A 57 12.42 -3.45 -2.26
CA SER A 57 13.70 -4.08 -1.93
C SER A 57 14.27 -3.69 -0.56
N GLU A 58 13.86 -2.53 -0.02
CA GLU A 58 14.49 -1.89 1.15
C GLU A 58 13.45 -1.53 2.25
N PRO A 59 12.79 -2.53 2.87
CA PRO A 59 11.71 -2.31 3.84
C PRO A 59 12.11 -1.47 5.05
N ASN A 60 13.37 -1.57 5.48
CA ASN A 60 13.89 -0.83 6.63
C ASN A 60 13.99 0.68 6.39
N GLN A 61 13.98 1.12 5.13
CA GLN A 61 14.10 2.52 4.75
C GLN A 61 12.77 3.19 4.39
N HIS A 62 11.65 2.48 4.44
CA HIS A 62 10.33 3.01 4.02
C HIS A 62 9.98 4.36 4.66
N ASN A 63 10.21 4.52 5.97
CA ASN A 63 9.94 5.78 6.65
C ASN A 63 10.79 6.95 6.13
N VAL A 64 12.07 6.69 5.81
CA VAL A 64 12.97 7.68 5.22
C VAL A 64 12.51 8.03 3.81
N TYR A 65 12.14 7.04 3.01
CA TYR A 65 11.59 7.26 1.67
C TYR A 65 10.29 8.09 1.69
N PHE A 66 9.40 7.88 2.66
CA PHE A 66 8.16 8.67 2.75
C PHE A 66 8.44 10.13 3.06
N LYS A 67 9.30 10.41 4.04
CA LYS A 67 9.75 11.78 4.35
C LYS A 67 10.43 12.42 3.14
N PHE A 68 11.30 11.67 2.46
CA PHE A 68 11.97 12.10 1.24
C PHE A 68 10.97 12.48 0.14
N ILE A 69 9.98 11.64 -0.15
CA ILE A 69 8.96 11.87 -1.19
C ILE A 69 8.17 13.14 -0.88
N ILE A 70 7.74 13.33 0.37
CA ILE A 70 7.02 14.55 0.78
C ILE A 70 7.86 15.79 0.47
N MET A 71 9.14 15.80 0.86
CA MET A 71 10.02 16.95 0.65
C MET A 71 10.32 17.22 -0.83
N ILE A 72 10.63 16.18 -1.62
CA ILE A 72 10.98 16.38 -3.03
C ILE A 72 9.77 16.71 -3.90
N SER A 73 8.56 16.35 -3.47
CA SER A 73 7.32 16.67 -4.19
C SER A 73 6.97 18.16 -4.20
N GLU A 74 7.57 18.95 -3.29
CA GLU A 74 7.50 20.42 -3.35
C GLU A 74 8.16 20.98 -4.63
N TYR A 75 9.16 20.26 -5.16
CA TYR A 75 9.87 20.63 -6.38
C TYR A 75 9.28 19.91 -7.59
N TYR A 76 8.96 18.61 -7.48
CA TYR A 76 8.38 17.81 -8.54
C TYR A 76 6.89 17.58 -8.29
N THR A 77 6.06 18.57 -8.61
CA THR A 77 4.62 18.59 -8.29
C THR A 77 3.83 17.43 -8.87
N ASN A 78 4.27 16.83 -9.97
CA ASN A 78 3.65 15.66 -10.59
C ASN A 78 4.15 14.32 -10.02
N LEU A 79 5.16 14.28 -9.16
CA LEU A 79 5.79 13.05 -8.68
C LEU A 79 4.81 12.14 -7.94
N GLU A 80 4.05 12.68 -6.97
CA GLU A 80 3.10 11.88 -6.19
C GLU A 80 2.00 11.29 -7.08
N THR A 81 1.53 12.05 -8.07
CA THR A 81 0.53 11.58 -9.04
C THR A 81 1.09 10.42 -9.88
N VAL A 82 2.34 10.55 -10.35
CA VAL A 82 3.00 9.50 -11.13
C VAL A 82 3.31 8.26 -10.27
N LEU A 83 3.74 8.45 -9.02
CA LEU A 83 3.94 7.36 -8.06
C LEU A 83 2.64 6.59 -7.83
N LEU A 84 1.53 7.28 -7.55
CA LEU A 84 0.22 6.65 -7.39
C LEU A 84 -0.21 5.91 -8.65
N GLU A 85 -0.07 6.51 -9.83
CA GLU A 85 -0.43 5.89 -11.10
C GLU A 85 0.33 4.56 -11.33
N ILE A 86 1.65 4.56 -11.12
CA ILE A 86 2.48 3.36 -11.30
C ILE A 86 2.15 2.33 -10.20
N LEU A 87 2.09 2.77 -8.95
CA LEU A 87 1.81 1.90 -7.79
C LEU A 87 0.47 1.18 -7.94
N THR A 88 -0.60 1.89 -8.33
CA THR A 88 -1.92 1.29 -8.54
C THR A 88 -1.89 0.26 -9.67
N LYS A 89 -1.16 0.53 -10.77
CA LYS A 89 -1.00 -0.44 -11.87
C LYS A 89 -0.27 -1.71 -11.43
N GLU A 90 0.78 -1.58 -10.63
CA GLU A 90 1.53 -2.73 -10.09
C GLU A 90 0.69 -3.54 -9.10
N ILE A 91 -0.06 -2.87 -8.21
CA ILE A 91 -1.00 -3.52 -7.29
C ILE A 91 -2.09 -4.27 -8.07
N ASP A 92 -2.70 -3.62 -9.07
CA ASP A 92 -3.73 -4.23 -9.92
C ASP A 92 -3.21 -5.46 -10.66
N TYR A 93 -1.98 -5.40 -11.17
CA TYR A 93 -1.32 -6.53 -11.81
C TYR A 93 -1.18 -7.70 -10.83
N LEU A 94 -0.64 -7.44 -9.62
CA LEU A 94 -0.45 -8.47 -8.59
C LEU A 94 -1.77 -9.10 -8.16
N ILE A 95 -2.82 -8.29 -7.91
CA ILE A 95 -4.14 -8.77 -7.51
C ILE A 95 -4.78 -9.65 -8.60
N LYS A 96 -4.52 -9.37 -9.88
CA LYS A 96 -5.06 -10.13 -11.02
C LYS A 96 -4.36 -11.48 -11.22
N LEU A 97 -3.14 -11.68 -10.73
CA LEU A 97 -2.45 -12.97 -10.81
C LEU A 97 -3.33 -14.11 -10.25
N SER A 98 -3.30 -15.28 -10.91
CA SER A 98 -4.11 -16.43 -10.50
C SER A 98 -3.78 -16.90 -9.09
N ASN A 99 -2.49 -16.89 -8.75
CA ASN A 99 -1.99 -17.21 -7.42
C ASN A 99 -0.87 -16.24 -7.01
N LEU A 100 -0.96 -15.75 -5.77
CA LEU A 100 0.12 -15.03 -5.12
C LEU A 100 1.06 -16.03 -4.43
N ASN A 101 2.36 -15.82 -4.56
CA ASN A 101 3.39 -16.54 -3.82
C ASN A 101 3.97 -15.64 -2.71
N VAL A 102 4.87 -16.19 -1.90
CA VAL A 102 5.49 -15.47 -0.78
C VAL A 102 6.19 -14.18 -1.22
N SER A 103 6.86 -14.18 -2.39
CA SER A 103 7.56 -13.01 -2.91
C SER A 103 6.58 -11.90 -3.31
N ASN A 104 5.59 -12.24 -4.15
CA ASN A 104 4.55 -11.33 -4.59
C ASN A 104 3.74 -10.80 -3.41
N GLY A 105 3.45 -11.66 -2.42
CA GLY A 105 2.75 -11.28 -1.20
C GLY A 105 3.52 -10.27 -0.34
N LYS A 106 4.86 -10.42 -0.22
CA LYS A 106 5.71 -9.44 0.45
C LYS A 106 5.70 -8.09 -0.27
N ILE A 107 5.85 -8.10 -1.59
CA ILE A 107 5.79 -6.87 -2.40
C ILE A 107 4.44 -6.19 -2.23
N LEU A 108 3.34 -6.96 -2.32
CA LEU A 108 2.00 -6.43 -2.16
C LEU A 108 1.82 -5.82 -0.77
N LYS A 109 2.30 -6.47 0.29
CA LYS A 109 2.32 -5.91 1.65
C LYS A 109 3.02 -4.54 1.70
N TYR A 110 4.22 -4.42 1.11
CA TYR A 110 4.96 -3.15 1.06
C TYR A 110 4.21 -2.07 0.28
N PHE A 111 3.59 -2.43 -0.84
CA PHE A 111 2.74 -1.54 -1.60
C PHE A 111 1.49 -1.11 -0.84
N GLY A 112 0.90 -1.97 0.00
CA GLY A 112 -0.22 -1.60 0.88
C GLY A 112 0.16 -0.48 1.84
N ARG A 113 1.30 -0.65 2.53
CA ARG A 113 1.84 0.40 3.41
C ARG A 113 2.07 1.70 2.64
N PHE A 114 2.75 1.62 1.50
CA PHE A 114 3.13 2.81 0.73
C PHE A 114 1.92 3.52 0.13
N LEU A 115 0.95 2.77 -0.40
CA LEU A 115 -0.31 3.30 -0.90
C LEU A 115 -1.04 4.05 0.22
N GLY A 116 -1.12 3.48 1.42
CA GLY A 116 -1.76 4.14 2.56
C GLY A 116 -1.06 5.43 2.99
N CYS A 117 0.27 5.51 2.90
CA CYS A 117 1.00 6.75 3.15
C CYS A 117 0.69 7.83 2.10
N LEU A 118 0.61 7.46 0.82
CA LEU A 118 0.29 8.38 -0.27
C LEU A 118 -1.20 8.74 -0.36
N THR A 119 -2.08 7.95 0.26
CA THR A 119 -3.53 8.11 0.17
C THR A 119 -4.18 8.42 1.52
N ILE A 120 -4.47 7.37 2.30
CA ILE A 120 -5.17 7.44 3.58
C ILE A 120 -4.54 8.45 4.52
N ALA A 121 -3.22 8.44 4.74
CA ALA A 121 -2.57 9.36 5.67
C ALA A 121 -2.72 10.84 5.28
N ARG A 122 -3.10 11.11 4.02
CA ARG A 122 -3.12 12.44 3.40
C ARG A 122 -4.51 12.86 2.92
N ASP A 123 -5.56 12.16 3.33
CA ASP A 123 -6.95 12.47 2.94
C ASP A 123 -7.18 12.40 1.41
N ILE A 124 -6.41 11.56 0.72
CA ILE A 124 -6.56 11.32 -0.73
C ILE A 124 -7.38 10.02 -0.93
N PRO A 125 -8.46 10.05 -1.74
CA PRO A 125 -9.32 8.89 -1.95
C PRO A 125 -8.61 7.67 -2.54
N LEU A 126 -8.96 6.48 -2.05
CA LEU A 126 -8.49 5.22 -2.59
C LEU A 126 -9.28 4.82 -3.85
N GLN A 127 -8.57 4.31 -4.84
CA GLN A 127 -9.18 3.77 -6.07
C GLN A 127 -9.51 2.27 -5.97
N ILE A 128 -9.08 1.59 -4.90
CA ILE A 128 -9.26 0.15 -4.71
C ILE A 128 -10.54 -0.12 -3.89
N ASN A 129 -11.44 -0.93 -4.44
CA ASN A 129 -12.61 -1.41 -3.70
C ASN A 129 -12.23 -2.58 -2.79
N ILE A 130 -11.92 -2.27 -1.53
CA ILE A 130 -11.44 -3.25 -0.54
C ILE A 130 -12.46 -4.35 -0.26
N LYS A 131 -13.76 -4.03 -0.17
CA LYS A 131 -14.82 -5.04 0.10
C LYS A 131 -14.91 -6.07 -1.01
N SER A 132 -14.92 -5.59 -2.25
CA SER A 132 -14.91 -6.44 -3.43
C SER A 132 -13.64 -7.27 -3.51
N LEU A 133 -12.49 -6.69 -3.13
CA LEU A 133 -11.21 -7.40 -3.11
C LEU A 133 -11.21 -8.57 -2.12
N ILE A 134 -11.72 -8.37 -0.90
CA ILE A 134 -11.85 -9.43 0.11
C ILE A 134 -12.77 -10.53 -0.41
N TYR A 135 -13.97 -10.17 -0.86
CA TYR A 135 -14.96 -11.15 -1.35
C TYR A 135 -14.45 -11.94 -2.55
N THR A 136 -13.95 -11.27 -3.59
CA THR A 136 -13.48 -11.95 -4.81
C THR A 136 -12.28 -12.83 -4.53
N THR A 137 -11.38 -12.44 -3.63
CA THR A 137 -10.25 -13.28 -3.23
C THR A 137 -10.72 -14.49 -2.43
N LEU A 138 -11.61 -14.30 -1.44
CA LEU A 138 -12.16 -15.40 -0.64
C LEU A 138 -12.81 -16.46 -1.53
N LYS A 139 -13.61 -16.04 -2.51
CA LYS A 139 -14.34 -16.93 -3.41
C LYS A 139 -13.46 -17.58 -4.47
N TYR A 140 -12.66 -16.80 -5.19
CA TYR A 140 -12.00 -17.28 -6.41
C TYR A 140 -10.52 -17.60 -6.22
N LYS A 141 -9.88 -17.08 -5.17
CA LYS A 141 -8.43 -17.21 -4.91
C LYS A 141 -8.12 -17.41 -3.42
N PRO A 142 -8.74 -18.39 -2.73
CA PRO A 142 -8.62 -18.55 -1.27
C PRO A 142 -7.18 -18.76 -0.79
N ASN A 143 -6.31 -19.32 -1.64
CA ASN A 143 -4.88 -19.49 -1.36
C ASN A 143 -4.10 -18.16 -1.32
N SER A 144 -4.63 -17.11 -1.95
CA SER A 144 -4.02 -15.77 -1.96
C SER A 144 -4.54 -14.87 -0.84
N LEU A 145 -5.53 -15.34 -0.06
CA LEU A 145 -6.26 -14.52 0.90
C LEU A 145 -5.38 -13.95 2.01
N ASP A 146 -4.43 -14.73 2.52
CA ASP A 146 -3.47 -14.29 3.54
C ASP A 146 -2.69 -13.03 3.09
N TYR A 147 -2.26 -13.00 1.83
CA TYR A 147 -1.52 -11.89 1.25
C TYR A 147 -2.40 -10.65 1.03
N ILE A 148 -3.65 -10.85 0.62
CA ILE A 148 -4.63 -9.77 0.46
C ILE A 148 -5.00 -9.16 1.81
N VAL A 149 -5.18 -9.97 2.84
CA VAL A 149 -5.42 -9.50 4.21
C VAL A 149 -4.21 -8.71 4.72
N SER A 150 -2.98 -9.20 4.50
CA SER A 150 -1.77 -8.48 4.90
C SER A 150 -1.61 -7.13 4.19
N PHE A 151 -1.94 -7.08 2.89
CA PHE A 151 -1.99 -5.83 2.11
C PHE A 151 -2.98 -4.83 2.69
N ILE A 152 -4.22 -5.26 2.95
CA ILE A 152 -5.28 -4.40 3.50
C ILE A 152 -4.91 -3.93 4.92
N SER A 153 -4.34 -4.80 5.74
CA SER A 153 -3.87 -4.48 7.09
C SER A 153 -2.83 -3.35 7.05
N GLU A 154 -1.76 -3.48 6.26
CA GLU A 154 -0.74 -2.42 6.15
C GLU A 154 -1.31 -1.12 5.55
N LEU A 155 -2.24 -1.23 4.61
CA LEU A 155 -2.96 -0.07 4.07
C LEU A 155 -3.71 0.67 5.19
N LEU A 156 -4.54 -0.02 5.96
CA LEU A 156 -5.39 0.56 7.01
C LEU A 156 -4.61 1.06 8.23
N LYS A 157 -3.43 0.50 8.55
CA LYS A 157 -2.56 1.03 9.62
C LYS A 157 -2.23 2.52 9.41
N ASN A 158 -2.29 3.02 8.17
CA ASN A 158 -2.07 4.44 7.88
C ASN A 158 -3.17 5.38 8.38
N ILE A 159 -4.33 4.87 8.82
CA ILE A 159 -5.39 5.66 9.47
C ILE A 159 -4.84 6.36 10.73
N LYS A 160 -3.91 5.72 11.46
CA LYS A 160 -3.31 6.29 12.67
C LYS A 160 -2.56 7.60 12.42
N TYR A 161 -2.10 7.82 11.19
CA TYR A 161 -1.38 9.02 10.78
C TYR A 161 -2.29 10.08 10.14
N ASN A 162 -3.60 9.81 9.99
CA ASN A 162 -4.58 10.79 9.51
C ASN A 162 -5.28 11.50 10.69
N ASN A 163 -5.41 12.81 10.59
CA ASN A 163 -6.07 13.65 11.61
C ASN A 163 -7.60 13.64 11.53
N ARG A 164 -8.18 13.41 10.35
CA ARG A 164 -9.62 13.42 10.05
C ARG A 164 -10.23 12.03 9.99
N ILE A 165 -9.63 11.12 9.22
CA ILE A 165 -10.11 9.75 9.09
C ILE A 165 -9.74 8.99 10.36
N LYS A 166 -10.74 8.40 11.00
CA LYS A 166 -10.61 7.60 12.23
C LYS A 166 -11.26 6.23 12.02
N PRO A 167 -11.02 5.25 12.91
CA PRO A 167 -11.70 3.95 12.83
C PRO A 167 -13.24 4.04 12.82
N SER A 168 -13.81 5.11 13.39
CA SER A 168 -15.25 5.39 13.38
C SER A 168 -15.78 5.97 12.06
N ASP A 169 -14.91 6.36 11.12
CA ASP A 169 -15.31 6.81 9.79
C ASP A 169 -16.16 5.72 9.11
N PRO A 170 -17.29 6.05 8.46
CA PRO A 170 -18.21 5.04 7.91
C PRO A 170 -17.53 4.05 6.97
N TRP A 171 -16.64 4.52 6.09
CA TRP A 171 -15.95 3.67 5.13
C TRP A 171 -14.93 2.75 5.83
N VAL A 172 -14.16 3.28 6.77
CA VAL A 172 -13.20 2.50 7.57
C VAL A 172 -13.91 1.45 8.42
N ASN A 173 -14.92 1.88 9.19
CA ASN A 173 -15.67 1.05 10.10
C ASN A 173 -16.28 -0.15 9.36
N GLU A 174 -16.85 0.09 8.17
CA GLU A 174 -17.42 -0.98 7.36
C GLU A 174 -16.36 -2.01 6.91
N ILE A 175 -15.17 -1.56 6.50
CA ILE A 175 -14.08 -2.48 6.17
C ILE A 175 -13.63 -3.27 7.39
N LEU A 176 -13.50 -2.63 8.56
CA LEU A 176 -13.14 -3.31 9.81
C LEU A 176 -14.20 -4.34 10.23
N GLN A 177 -15.48 -4.05 10.03
CA GLN A 177 -16.56 -5.01 10.28
C GLN A 177 -16.49 -6.23 9.35
N ILE A 178 -16.13 -6.03 8.08
CA ILE A 178 -15.90 -7.12 7.11
C ILE A 178 -14.65 -7.91 7.45
N MET A 179 -13.58 -7.25 7.89
CA MET A 179 -12.37 -7.93 8.38
C MET A 179 -12.70 -8.79 9.62
N LYS A 180 -13.47 -8.27 10.57
CA LYS A 180 -13.94 -9.04 11.73
C LYS A 180 -14.86 -10.20 11.33
N GLU A 181 -15.75 -10.00 10.34
CA GLU A 181 -16.52 -11.11 9.76
C GLU A 181 -15.61 -12.19 9.16
N LEU A 182 -14.59 -11.79 8.40
CA LEU A 182 -13.63 -12.72 7.80
C LEU A 182 -12.90 -13.55 8.85
N HIS A 183 -12.47 -12.92 9.96
CA HIS A 183 -11.85 -13.58 11.10
C HIS A 183 -12.72 -14.75 11.62
N TYR A 184 -14.03 -14.53 11.77
CA TYR A 184 -14.95 -15.55 12.29
C TYR A 184 -15.25 -16.70 11.34
N ILE A 185 -15.15 -16.49 10.03
CA ILE A 185 -15.51 -17.53 9.04
C ILE A 185 -14.31 -18.29 8.49
N THR A 186 -13.09 -17.83 8.76
CA THR A 186 -11.87 -18.48 8.27
C THR A 186 -11.25 -19.36 9.34
N ASP A 187 -10.78 -20.55 8.95
CA ASP A 187 -9.97 -21.41 9.82
C ASP A 187 -8.47 -21.08 9.77
N LYS A 188 -8.07 -20.09 8.96
CA LYS A 188 -6.68 -19.68 8.80
C LYS A 188 -6.23 -18.78 9.95
N LEU A 189 -5.48 -19.34 10.89
CA LEU A 189 -4.89 -18.62 12.03
C LEU A 189 -4.06 -17.40 11.60
N THR A 190 -3.34 -17.48 10.49
CA THR A 190 -2.54 -16.37 9.93
C THR A 190 -3.39 -15.14 9.61
N ILE A 191 -4.60 -15.34 9.09
CA ILE A 191 -5.56 -14.26 8.80
C ILE A 191 -6.12 -13.71 10.11
N GLN A 192 -6.53 -14.60 11.02
CA GLN A 192 -7.11 -14.21 12.31
C GLN A 192 -6.14 -13.32 13.10
N PHE A 193 -4.89 -13.75 13.25
CA PHE A 193 -3.86 -12.98 13.97
C PHE A 193 -3.56 -11.64 13.30
N GLU A 194 -3.45 -11.57 11.97
CA GLU A 194 -3.19 -10.30 11.28
C GLU A 194 -4.34 -9.29 11.50
N ILE A 195 -5.59 -9.77 11.52
CA ILE A 195 -6.76 -8.93 11.81
C ILE A 195 -6.74 -8.45 13.27
N GLU A 196 -6.50 -9.34 14.24
CA GLU A 196 -6.39 -8.95 15.66
C GLU A 196 -5.28 -7.92 15.88
N LEU A 197 -4.12 -8.11 15.23
CA LEU A 197 -3.01 -7.16 15.27
C LEU A 197 -3.39 -5.81 14.65
N LEU A 198 -4.15 -5.79 13.55
CA LEU A 198 -4.66 -4.55 12.96
C LEU A 198 -5.57 -3.81 13.94
N PHE A 199 -6.53 -4.50 14.56
CA PHE A 199 -7.43 -3.90 15.55
C PHE A 199 -6.68 -3.33 16.74
N SER A 200 -5.72 -4.10 17.27
CA SER A 200 -4.83 -3.65 18.35
C SER A 200 -4.03 -2.40 17.94
N PHE A 201 -3.45 -2.37 16.73
CA PHE A 201 -2.68 -1.23 16.23
C PHE A 201 -3.53 0.05 16.10
N LEU A 202 -4.77 -0.12 15.67
CA LEU A 202 -5.77 0.95 15.55
C LEU A 202 -6.48 1.28 16.86
N GLU A 203 -6.08 0.67 17.98
CA GLU A 203 -6.65 0.89 19.32
C GLU A 203 -8.17 0.65 19.35
N CYS A 204 -8.63 -0.34 18.58
CA CYS A 204 -10.02 -0.77 18.51
C CYS A 204 -10.21 -2.05 19.33
N ASP A 205 -11.20 -2.09 20.22
CA ASP A 205 -11.55 -3.33 20.94
C ASP A 205 -12.14 -4.34 19.95
N PHE A 206 -11.38 -5.40 19.68
CA PHE A 206 -11.79 -6.45 18.76
C PHE A 206 -13.09 -7.14 19.20
N ASN A 207 -13.32 -7.33 20.51
CA ASN A 207 -14.50 -8.04 21.01
C ASN A 207 -15.77 -7.19 20.89
N GLU A 208 -15.67 -5.91 21.23
CA GLU A 208 -16.81 -4.98 21.18
C GLU A 208 -17.16 -4.50 19.77
N TRP A 209 -16.20 -4.55 18.83
CA TRP A 209 -16.45 -4.08 17.47
C TRP A 209 -17.56 -4.87 16.78
N LYS A 210 -18.36 -4.24 15.93
CA LYS A 210 -19.41 -4.98 15.21
C LYS A 210 -18.77 -5.87 14.14
N SER A 211 -19.40 -7.02 13.87
CA SER A 211 -19.08 -7.86 12.71
C SER A 211 -20.10 -7.61 11.61
N ALA A 212 -19.65 -7.60 10.36
CA ALA A 212 -20.55 -7.50 9.22
C ALA A 212 -21.30 -8.83 8.97
N TYR A 213 -22.29 -8.75 8.08
CA TYR A 213 -22.94 -9.91 7.46
C TYR A 213 -22.90 -9.75 5.93
N TYR A 214 -21.72 -9.40 5.43
CA TYR A 214 -21.47 -9.16 4.02
C TYR A 214 -20.98 -10.42 3.34
N LEU A 215 -19.92 -11.05 3.86
CA LEU A 215 -19.30 -12.24 3.27
C LEU A 215 -20.21 -13.46 3.36
N ARG A 216 -20.82 -13.71 4.53
CA ARG A 216 -21.75 -14.84 4.73
C ARG A 216 -22.97 -14.75 3.83
N ARG A 217 -23.50 -13.54 3.60
CA ARG A 217 -24.65 -13.34 2.71
C ARG A 217 -24.37 -13.89 1.30
N PHE A 218 -23.16 -13.73 0.77
CA PHE A 218 -22.82 -14.30 -0.54
C PHE A 218 -22.64 -15.80 -0.51
N ILE A 219 -22.00 -16.34 0.55
CA ILE A 219 -21.82 -17.78 0.72
C ILE A 219 -23.17 -18.50 0.82
N GLU A 220 -24.13 -17.93 1.55
CA GLU A 220 -25.46 -18.53 1.74
C GLU A 220 -26.35 -18.46 0.49
N ASN A 221 -26.24 -17.41 -0.31
CA ASN A 221 -26.99 -17.29 -1.55
C ASN A 221 -26.52 -18.30 -2.60
N GLU A 222 -25.24 -18.68 -2.59
CA GLU A 222 -24.69 -19.72 -3.48
C GLU A 222 -25.13 -21.13 -3.11
N ASN A 223 -25.35 -21.41 -1.81
CA ASN A 223 -25.87 -22.71 -1.38
C ASN A 223 -27.37 -22.91 -1.72
N LYS A 224 -28.04 -21.88 -2.26
CA LYS A 224 -29.44 -21.91 -2.67
C LYS A 224 -29.63 -21.99 -4.19
N GLU A 225 -28.55 -21.89 -4.97
CA GLU A 225 -28.51 -22.10 -6.42
C GLU A 225 -27.95 -23.50 -6.75
#